data_AF-A0A653KXK1-F1
#
_entry.id   AF-A0A653KXK1-F1
#
_cell.length_a   1.000
_cell.length_b   1.000
_cell.length_c   1.000
_cell.angle_alpha   90.00
_cell.angle_beta   90.00
_cell.angle_gamma   90.00
#
_symmetry.space_group_name_H-M   'P 1'
#
loop_
_entity.id
_entity.type
_entity.pdbx_description
1 polymer ?
#
loop_
_entity_poly.entity_id
_entity_poly.type
_entity_poly.pdbx_seq_one_letter_code
_entity_poly.pdbx_strand_id
1 'polypeptide(L)'
;MNKVILPIVLITCATLAHAESSTIINGLDFGPLAQLAGTWKSTDTGGVDVAPGQEGSKVGKGGPAVEPFYEVITFEPAADAKNASEQYLVAMYYKQEVFRKSDNGKFHDQRGYLIYDKTNQLVYNSYCIPRAVCVVTEGKAGNKIEFKTGQRGIAESNYMTINDSTTDFSMTLDFSEKDLLKYSQTTNLMVYGKPFAHSDSASLTKTN
;
A
#
# COMPACT_ATOMS: atom_id res chain seq x y z
N MET A 1 -25.86 31.31 58.31
CA MET A 1 -25.77 29.93 57.78
C MET A 1 -25.22 30.01 56.37
N ASN A 2 -24.12 29.31 56.13
CA ASN A 2 -23.17 29.48 55.01
C ASN A 2 -23.79 29.36 53.62
N LYS A 3 -23.51 30.34 52.74
CA LYS A 3 -23.68 30.19 51.29
C LYS A 3 -22.40 29.59 50.71
N VAL A 4 -22.45 28.33 50.32
CA VAL A 4 -21.38 27.65 49.58
C VAL A 4 -21.48 28.08 48.12
N ILE A 5 -20.43 28.69 47.58
CA ILE A 5 -20.29 29.02 46.16
C ILE A 5 -19.51 27.86 45.52
N LEU A 6 -20.15 27.08 44.64
CA LEU A 6 -19.46 26.10 43.80
C LEU A 6 -18.85 26.79 42.58
N PRO A 7 -17.57 26.57 42.25
CA PRO A 7 -17.02 27.02 40.99
C PRO A 7 -17.44 26.05 39.87
N ILE A 8 -18.06 26.57 38.82
CA ILE A 8 -18.30 25.84 37.57
C ILE A 8 -16.97 25.81 36.81
N VAL A 9 -16.31 24.65 36.79
CA VAL A 9 -15.15 24.42 35.92
C VAL A 9 -15.68 24.14 34.51
N LEU A 10 -15.48 25.11 33.62
CA LEU A 10 -15.75 24.94 32.20
C LEU A 10 -14.62 24.10 31.59
N ILE A 11 -14.85 22.81 31.37
CA ILE A 11 -13.94 21.96 30.61
C ILE A 11 -14.12 22.30 29.14
N THR A 12 -13.24 23.14 28.60
CA THR A 12 -13.16 23.37 27.15
C THR A 12 -12.60 22.10 26.52
N CYS A 13 -13.48 21.26 25.98
CA CYS A 13 -13.10 20.17 25.11
C CYS A 13 -12.56 20.80 23.82
N ALA A 14 -11.23 20.90 23.70
CA ALA A 14 -10.60 21.33 22.47
C ALA A 14 -10.82 20.23 21.43
N THR A 15 -11.81 20.41 20.55
CA THR A 15 -11.93 19.60 19.36
C THR A 15 -10.70 19.88 18.50
N LEU A 16 -9.81 18.90 18.42
CA LEU A 16 -8.77 18.86 17.40
C LEU A 16 -9.49 18.76 16.05
N ALA A 17 -9.84 19.91 15.46
CA ALA A 17 -10.24 20.00 14.08
C ALA A 17 -9.00 19.63 13.24
N HIS A 18 -8.87 18.34 12.90
CA HIS A 18 -8.06 17.95 11.76
C HIS A 18 -8.64 18.70 10.56
N ALA A 19 -7.84 19.56 9.94
CA ALA A 19 -8.22 20.16 8.67
C ALA A 19 -8.46 19.00 7.69
N GLU A 20 -9.72 18.70 7.40
CA GLU A 20 -10.06 17.71 6.39
C GLU A 20 -9.50 18.20 5.06
N SER A 21 -8.45 17.53 4.61
CA SER A 21 -7.93 17.74 3.26
C SER A 21 -9.04 17.37 2.28
N SER A 22 -9.27 18.20 1.26
CA SER A 22 -10.30 17.95 0.25
C SER A 22 -10.18 16.53 -0.29
N THR A 23 -11.28 15.77 -0.28
CA THR A 23 -11.35 14.45 -0.93
C THR A 23 -11.51 14.56 -2.44
N ILE A 24 -11.76 15.77 -2.94
CA ILE A 24 -12.00 16.06 -4.35
C ILE A 24 -10.70 16.49 -5.03
N ILE A 25 -10.33 15.82 -6.13
CA ILE A 25 -9.24 16.22 -7.03
C ILE A 25 -9.78 16.18 -8.46
N ASN A 26 -9.61 17.26 -9.22
CA ASN A 26 -10.10 17.39 -10.60
C ASN A 26 -11.61 17.06 -10.75
N GLY A 27 -12.42 17.37 -9.72
CA GLY A 27 -13.86 17.12 -9.71
C GLY A 27 -14.29 15.68 -9.36
N LEU A 28 -13.34 14.78 -9.05
CA LEU A 28 -13.61 13.41 -8.65
C LEU A 28 -13.37 13.21 -7.15
N ASP A 29 -14.25 12.45 -6.49
CA ASP A 29 -14.15 12.13 -5.07
C ASP A 29 -13.31 10.88 -4.84
N PHE A 30 -12.06 11.09 -4.43
CA PHE A 30 -11.12 10.02 -4.09
C PHE A 30 -11.27 9.52 -2.64
N GLY A 31 -12.18 10.11 -1.87
CA GLY A 31 -12.34 9.80 -0.45
C GLY A 31 -11.01 9.90 0.30
N PRO A 32 -10.66 8.91 1.15
CA PRO A 32 -9.39 8.89 1.88
C PRO A 32 -8.15 8.97 0.99
N LEU A 33 -8.22 8.42 -0.24
CA LEU A 33 -7.07 8.30 -1.15
C LEU A 33 -6.57 9.66 -1.66
N ALA A 34 -7.38 10.72 -1.58
CA ALA A 34 -6.98 12.06 -2.01
C ALA A 34 -5.65 12.52 -1.36
N GLN A 35 -5.39 12.09 -0.13
CA GLN A 35 -4.17 12.41 0.62
C GLN A 35 -2.89 11.84 -0.03
N LEU A 36 -3.01 10.72 -0.76
CA LEU A 36 -1.90 10.05 -1.41
C LEU A 36 -1.41 10.76 -2.67
N ALA A 37 -2.22 11.64 -3.27
CA ALA A 37 -1.86 12.35 -4.50
C ALA A 37 -0.51 13.07 -4.40
N GLY A 38 0.41 12.74 -5.31
CA GLY A 38 1.78 13.24 -5.31
C GLY A 38 2.82 12.13 -5.29
N THR A 39 4.06 12.53 -5.02
CA THR A 39 5.22 11.61 -4.96
C THR A 39 5.68 11.43 -3.51
N TRP A 40 6.08 10.21 -3.19
CA TRP A 40 6.54 9.75 -1.89
C TRP A 40 7.90 9.09 -2.07
N LYS A 41 8.83 9.35 -1.16
CA LYS A 41 10.16 8.73 -1.17
C LYS A 41 10.45 8.13 0.20
N SER A 42 11.22 7.04 0.24
CA SER A 42 11.64 6.45 1.51
C SER A 42 12.22 7.49 2.47
N THR A 43 11.92 7.34 3.76
CA THR A 43 12.67 8.00 4.83
C THR A 43 14.14 7.56 4.80
N ASP A 44 15.01 8.26 5.54
CA ASP A 44 16.45 7.95 5.59
C ASP A 44 16.73 6.49 6.00
N THR A 45 15.87 5.90 6.83
CA THR A 45 15.94 4.49 7.23
C THR A 45 15.79 3.53 6.05
N GLY A 46 15.08 3.92 4.99
CA GLY A 46 14.73 3.06 3.87
C GLY A 46 13.66 2.03 4.21
N GLY A 47 13.50 1.06 3.30
CA GLY A 47 12.73 -0.15 3.54
C GLY A 47 13.61 -1.40 3.61
N VAL A 48 12.99 -2.53 3.95
CA VAL A 48 13.63 -3.84 4.03
C VAL A 48 12.78 -4.86 3.29
N ASP A 49 13.42 -5.58 2.38
CA ASP A 49 12.89 -6.78 1.70
C ASP A 49 13.48 -8.04 2.35
N VAL A 50 12.63 -9.04 2.59
CA VAL A 50 13.02 -10.42 2.87
C VAL A 50 12.48 -11.33 1.76
N ALA A 51 13.39 -11.83 0.92
CA ALA A 51 13.07 -12.59 -0.29
C ALA A 51 13.75 -13.97 -0.31
N PRO A 52 13.27 -14.92 -1.13
CA PRO A 52 13.94 -16.21 -1.30
C PRO A 52 15.30 -16.03 -1.99
N GLY A 53 16.35 -16.48 -1.34
CA GLY A 53 17.72 -16.42 -1.81
C GLY A 53 17.91 -17.21 -3.10
N GLN A 54 18.76 -16.70 -3.99
CA GLN A 54 19.12 -17.36 -5.24
C GLN A 54 20.21 -18.40 -5.01
N GLU A 55 20.35 -19.30 -5.98
CA GLU A 55 21.48 -20.22 -6.05
C GLU A 55 22.81 -19.43 -6.12
N GLY A 56 23.79 -19.84 -5.32
CA GLY A 56 25.07 -19.12 -5.19
C GLY A 56 25.04 -17.86 -4.31
N SER A 57 23.87 -17.46 -3.78
CA SER A 57 23.80 -16.38 -2.78
C SER A 57 24.37 -16.83 -1.42
N LYS A 58 24.74 -15.87 -0.56
CA LYS A 58 25.28 -16.15 0.78
C LYS A 58 24.34 -17.00 1.66
N VAL A 59 23.04 -16.88 1.45
CA VAL A 59 22.00 -17.61 2.20
C VAL A 59 21.57 -18.90 1.51
N GLY A 60 22.11 -19.18 0.32
CA GLY A 60 21.74 -20.34 -0.49
C GLY A 60 20.35 -20.24 -1.14
N LYS A 61 20.07 -21.20 -2.02
CA LYS A 61 18.80 -21.29 -2.75
C LYS A 61 17.63 -21.50 -1.79
N GLY A 62 16.70 -20.55 -1.77
CA GLY A 62 15.53 -20.56 -0.90
C GLY A 62 15.81 -20.27 0.58
N GLY A 63 17.02 -19.81 0.94
CA GLY A 63 17.28 -19.21 2.25
C GLY A 63 16.75 -17.77 2.32
N PRO A 64 16.49 -17.19 3.51
CA PRO A 64 15.97 -15.83 3.62
C PRO A 64 17.05 -14.79 3.32
N ALA A 65 16.98 -14.13 2.16
CA ALA A 65 17.85 -13.03 1.79
C ALA A 65 17.22 -11.70 2.27
N VAL A 66 18.01 -10.85 2.92
CA VAL A 66 17.57 -9.54 3.41
C VAL A 66 18.23 -8.46 2.57
N GLU A 67 17.44 -7.57 1.97
CA GLU A 67 17.92 -6.48 1.13
C GLU A 67 17.34 -5.12 1.60
N PRO A 68 18.18 -4.25 2.16
CA PRO A 68 17.80 -2.86 2.43
C PRO A 68 17.61 -2.08 1.13
N PHE A 69 16.53 -1.32 1.02
CA PHE A 69 16.20 -0.56 -0.17
C PHE A 69 15.78 0.88 0.10
N TYR A 70 15.74 1.67 -0.96
CA TYR A 70 14.98 2.91 -1.02
C TYR A 70 14.04 2.87 -2.23
N GLU A 71 12.99 3.67 -2.20
CA GLU A 71 11.97 3.64 -3.23
C GLU A 71 11.34 5.01 -3.48
N VAL A 72 10.60 5.07 -4.59
CA VAL A 72 9.73 6.18 -4.95
C VAL A 72 8.36 5.62 -5.31
N ILE A 73 7.30 6.19 -4.73
CA ILE A 73 5.91 5.90 -5.10
C ILE A 73 5.26 7.19 -5.58
N THR A 74 4.60 7.16 -6.73
CA THR A 74 3.83 8.30 -7.25
C THR A 74 2.38 7.87 -7.44
N PHE A 75 1.44 8.66 -6.90
CA PHE A 75 0.00 8.48 -7.08
C PHE A 75 -0.58 9.68 -7.83
N GLU A 76 -1.33 9.42 -8.90
CA GLU A 76 -1.92 10.45 -9.74
C GLU A 76 -3.39 10.11 -10.04
N PRO A 77 -4.29 11.11 -10.11
CA PRO A 77 -5.65 10.90 -10.59
C PRO A 77 -5.65 10.19 -11.94
N ALA A 78 -6.39 9.09 -12.07
CA ALA A 78 -6.49 8.35 -13.32
C ALA A 78 -7.82 8.62 -14.03
N ALA A 79 -8.90 8.06 -13.51
CA ALA A 79 -10.21 8.07 -14.13
C ALA A 79 -11.28 7.67 -13.10
N ASP A 80 -12.54 7.89 -13.45
CA ASP A 80 -13.67 7.21 -12.84
C ASP A 80 -14.19 6.07 -13.73
N ALA A 81 -14.97 5.18 -13.14
CA ALA A 81 -15.60 4.07 -13.85
C ALA A 81 -16.96 3.75 -13.25
N LYS A 82 -17.81 3.11 -14.05
CA LYS A 82 -19.11 2.61 -13.62
C LYS A 82 -19.29 1.15 -14.01
N ASN A 83 -19.32 0.27 -13.02
CA ASN A 83 -19.54 -1.16 -13.22
C ASN A 83 -21.02 -1.52 -13.09
N ALA A 84 -21.49 -2.39 -13.99
CA ALA A 84 -22.84 -2.95 -14.00
C ALA A 84 -23.96 -1.89 -13.82
N SER A 85 -23.72 -0.65 -14.25
CA SER A 85 -24.64 0.49 -14.07
C SER A 85 -24.95 0.91 -12.62
N GLU A 86 -24.28 0.35 -11.61
CA GLU A 86 -24.59 0.58 -10.19
C GLU A 86 -23.38 1.07 -9.39
N GLN A 87 -22.23 0.41 -9.54
CA GLN A 87 -21.04 0.71 -8.77
C GLN A 87 -20.25 1.82 -9.44
N TYR A 88 -20.11 2.96 -8.76
CA TYR A 88 -19.26 4.07 -9.20
C TYR A 88 -17.91 4.01 -8.50
N LEU A 89 -16.84 4.14 -9.27
CA LEU A 89 -15.46 3.98 -8.84
C LEU A 89 -14.65 5.20 -9.24
N VAL A 90 -13.70 5.61 -8.39
CA VAL A 90 -12.71 6.65 -8.71
C VAL A 90 -11.33 6.07 -8.46
N ALA A 91 -10.44 6.15 -9.44
CA ALA A 91 -9.14 5.49 -9.43
C ALA A 91 -7.97 6.48 -9.50
N MET A 92 -6.96 6.24 -8.68
CA MET A 92 -5.62 6.77 -8.86
C MET A 92 -4.75 5.70 -9.49
N TYR A 93 -3.96 6.01 -10.50
CA TYR A 93 -2.88 5.11 -10.88
C TYR A 93 -1.69 5.36 -9.96
N TYR A 94 -0.89 4.34 -9.76
CA TYR A 94 0.36 4.48 -9.06
C TYR A 94 1.49 3.70 -9.73
N LYS A 95 2.70 4.19 -9.48
CA LYS A 95 3.93 3.48 -9.77
C LYS A 95 4.78 3.40 -8.50
N GLN A 96 5.43 2.28 -8.30
CA GLN A 96 6.42 2.08 -7.25
C GLN A 96 7.70 1.55 -7.88
N GLU A 97 8.81 2.19 -7.57
CA GLU A 97 10.13 1.87 -8.10
C GLU A 97 11.08 1.67 -6.93
N VAL A 98 11.68 0.47 -6.81
CA VAL A 98 12.48 0.08 -5.65
C VAL A 98 13.91 -0.24 -6.07
N PHE A 99 14.86 0.31 -5.31
CA PHE A 99 16.29 0.29 -5.61
C PHE A 99 17.07 -0.20 -4.38
N ARG A 100 18.02 -1.11 -4.60
CA ARG A 100 18.88 -1.60 -3.52
C ARG A 100 19.77 -0.48 -3.00
N LYS A 101 19.97 -0.40 -1.69
CA LYS A 101 20.93 0.56 -1.10
C LYS A 101 22.39 0.20 -1.41
N SER A 102 22.66 -1.07 -1.67
CA SER A 102 24.01 -1.60 -1.88
C SER A 102 24.63 -1.15 -3.20
N ASP A 103 23.85 -1.11 -4.29
CA ASP A 103 24.34 -0.83 -5.65
C ASP A 103 23.48 0.15 -6.46
N ASN A 104 22.40 0.70 -5.89
CA ASN A 104 21.39 1.52 -6.57
C ASN A 104 20.69 0.81 -7.74
N GLY A 105 20.82 -0.51 -7.84
CA GLY A 105 20.19 -1.31 -8.86
C GLY A 105 18.69 -1.42 -8.60
N LYS A 106 17.89 -1.10 -9.61
CA LYS A 106 16.44 -1.32 -9.57
C LYS A 106 16.14 -2.81 -9.56
N PHE A 107 15.34 -3.27 -8.60
CA PHE A 107 15.02 -4.70 -8.45
C PHE A 107 13.52 -4.99 -8.30
N HIS A 108 12.71 -3.95 -8.20
CA HIS A 108 11.26 -4.03 -8.26
C HIS A 108 10.67 -2.84 -9.03
N ASP A 109 9.64 -3.11 -9.83
CA ASP A 109 8.77 -2.11 -10.47
C ASP A 109 7.34 -2.62 -10.34
N GLN A 110 6.42 -1.76 -9.93
CA GLN A 110 5.02 -2.10 -9.76
C GLN A 110 4.17 -0.96 -10.31
N ARG A 111 3.14 -1.33 -11.09
CA ARG A 111 2.22 -0.39 -11.75
C ARG A 111 0.78 -0.85 -11.54
N GLY A 112 -0.08 0.06 -11.11
CA GLY A 112 -1.44 -0.31 -10.77
C GLY A 112 -2.36 0.85 -10.46
N TYR A 113 -3.47 0.54 -9.80
CA TYR A 113 -4.48 1.48 -9.36
C TYR A 113 -4.83 1.25 -7.88
N LEU A 114 -5.07 2.35 -7.16
CA LEU A 114 -5.91 2.36 -5.97
C LEU A 114 -7.27 2.93 -6.36
N ILE A 115 -8.32 2.16 -6.12
CA ILE A 115 -9.67 2.43 -6.64
C ILE A 115 -10.62 2.54 -5.45
N TYR A 116 -11.25 3.70 -5.29
CA TYR A 116 -12.22 3.95 -4.23
C TYR A 116 -13.63 3.62 -4.68
N ASP A 117 -14.31 2.78 -3.89
CA ASP A 117 -15.74 2.53 -3.96
C ASP A 117 -16.42 3.18 -2.76
N LYS A 118 -17.03 4.35 -3.01
CA LYS A 118 -17.70 5.13 -1.98
C LYS A 118 -18.95 4.44 -1.45
N THR A 119 -19.71 3.74 -2.29
CA THR A 119 -20.97 3.13 -1.86
C THR A 119 -20.70 1.96 -0.92
N ASN A 120 -19.73 1.11 -1.25
CA ASN A 120 -19.40 -0.07 -0.44
C ASN A 120 -18.36 0.21 0.65
N GLN A 121 -17.80 1.42 0.69
CA GLN A 121 -16.72 1.79 1.62
C GLN A 121 -15.51 0.86 1.50
N LEU A 122 -15.11 0.58 0.27
CA LEU A 122 -13.99 -0.27 -0.09
C LEU A 122 -12.93 0.50 -0.87
N VAL A 123 -11.71 0.01 -0.78
CA VAL A 123 -10.62 0.34 -1.69
C VAL A 123 -10.13 -0.95 -2.32
N TYR A 124 -9.95 -0.92 -3.64
CA TYR A 124 -9.30 -1.98 -4.39
C TYR A 124 -7.87 -1.56 -4.74
N ASN A 125 -6.91 -2.45 -4.50
CA ASN A 125 -5.55 -2.29 -5.02
C ASN A 125 -5.34 -3.35 -6.11
N SER A 126 -5.17 -2.89 -7.35
CA SER A 126 -4.93 -3.73 -8.51
C SER A 126 -3.63 -3.34 -9.19
N TYR A 127 -2.68 -4.25 -9.35
CA TYR A 127 -1.38 -3.93 -9.93
C TYR A 127 -0.76 -5.12 -10.65
N CYS A 128 0.27 -4.84 -11.45
CA CYS A 128 1.14 -5.84 -12.05
C CYS A 128 2.61 -5.49 -11.80
N ILE A 129 3.46 -6.51 -11.80
CA ILE A 129 4.92 -6.41 -11.74
C ILE A 129 5.53 -7.01 -13.01
N PRO A 130 6.78 -6.66 -13.39
CA PRO A 130 7.44 -7.16 -14.60
C PRO A 130 7.90 -8.63 -14.46
N ARG A 131 7.14 -9.45 -13.73
CA ARG A 131 7.26 -10.91 -13.64
C ARG A 131 6.07 -11.62 -14.29
N ALA A 132 5.24 -10.86 -15.03
CA ALA A 132 3.95 -11.32 -15.54
C ALA A 132 3.07 -11.89 -14.41
N VAL A 133 3.00 -11.14 -13.30
CA VAL A 133 2.12 -11.39 -12.15
C VAL A 133 1.31 -10.13 -11.92
N CYS A 134 0.00 -10.30 -11.74
CA CYS A 134 -0.93 -9.24 -11.38
C CYS A 134 -1.75 -9.64 -10.16
N VAL A 135 -2.04 -8.66 -9.30
CA VAL A 135 -2.73 -8.83 -8.03
C VAL A 135 -3.94 -7.90 -7.99
N VAL A 136 -5.04 -8.37 -7.42
CA VAL A 136 -6.24 -7.61 -7.06
C VAL A 136 -6.57 -7.95 -5.61
N THR A 137 -6.62 -6.91 -4.79
CA THR A 137 -6.93 -7.01 -3.37
C THR A 137 -7.99 -5.99 -2.99
N GLU A 138 -8.69 -6.28 -1.90
CA GLU A 138 -9.72 -5.41 -1.36
C GLU A 138 -9.40 -5.10 0.10
N GLY A 139 -9.76 -3.90 0.53
CA GLY A 139 -9.65 -3.45 1.92
C GLY A 139 -10.74 -2.43 2.24
N LYS A 140 -11.04 -2.25 3.52
CA LYS A 140 -11.99 -1.22 3.96
C LYS A 140 -11.40 0.16 3.72
N ALA A 141 -12.21 1.08 3.21
CA ALA A 141 -11.79 2.45 3.00
C ALA A 141 -11.44 3.14 4.33
N GLY A 142 -10.33 3.90 4.34
CA GLY A 142 -9.83 4.64 5.49
C GLY A 142 -8.40 5.10 5.26
N ASN A 143 -7.79 5.75 6.26
CA ASN A 143 -6.39 6.16 6.19
C ASN A 143 -5.40 5.04 6.56
N LYS A 144 -5.93 3.96 7.13
CA LYS A 144 -5.21 2.70 7.36
C LYS A 144 -6.03 1.59 6.73
N ILE A 145 -5.49 0.97 5.70
CA ILE A 145 -6.18 -0.03 4.88
C ILE A 145 -5.44 -1.34 5.00
N GLU A 146 -6.17 -2.40 5.33
CA GLU A 146 -5.70 -3.78 5.27
C GLU A 146 -6.25 -4.43 4.01
N PHE A 147 -5.35 -4.70 3.07
CA PHE A 147 -5.63 -5.36 1.81
C PHE A 147 -5.41 -6.86 1.92
N LYS A 148 -6.31 -7.62 1.30
CA LYS A 148 -6.17 -9.07 1.14
C LYS A 148 -6.62 -9.51 -0.25
N THR A 149 -5.93 -10.49 -0.84
CA THR A 149 -6.37 -11.13 -2.08
C THR A 149 -7.63 -11.98 -1.86
N GLY A 150 -8.57 -11.88 -2.79
CA GLY A 150 -9.64 -12.87 -2.94
C GLY A 150 -9.19 -14.11 -3.72
N GLN A 151 -10.08 -15.09 -3.87
CA GLN A 151 -9.79 -16.38 -4.53
C GLN A 151 -9.27 -16.25 -5.98
N ARG A 152 -9.71 -15.22 -6.71
CA ARG A 152 -9.26 -14.92 -8.08
C ARG A 152 -8.43 -13.64 -8.15
N GLY A 153 -7.84 -13.26 -7.02
CA GLY A 153 -7.09 -12.02 -6.87
C GLY A 153 -5.68 -12.07 -7.42
N ILE A 154 -5.22 -13.20 -7.95
CA ILE A 154 -3.86 -13.35 -8.47
C ILE A 154 -3.95 -13.99 -9.85
N ALA A 155 -3.25 -13.40 -10.81
CA ALA A 155 -3.04 -13.97 -12.14
C ALA A 155 -1.56 -13.91 -12.47
N GLU A 156 -1.03 -14.99 -13.04
CA GLU A 156 0.40 -15.10 -13.33
C GLU A 156 0.67 -15.93 -14.58
N SER A 157 1.89 -15.84 -15.13
CA SER A 157 2.30 -16.66 -16.26
C SER A 157 2.41 -18.15 -15.91
N ASN A 158 2.26 -19.02 -16.90
CA ASN A 158 2.43 -20.47 -16.73
C ASN A 158 3.77 -20.84 -16.09
N TYR A 159 4.85 -20.10 -16.39
CA TYR A 159 6.15 -20.34 -15.77
C TYR A 159 6.11 -20.08 -14.26
N MET A 160 5.52 -18.97 -13.83
CA MET A 160 5.35 -18.63 -12.42
C MET A 160 4.49 -19.68 -11.71
N THR A 161 3.36 -20.07 -12.30
CA THR A 161 2.48 -21.12 -11.75
C THR A 161 3.20 -22.44 -11.47
N ILE A 162 4.17 -22.80 -12.32
CA ILE A 162 4.90 -24.07 -12.18
C ILE A 162 6.09 -23.94 -11.22
N ASN A 163 6.78 -22.80 -11.19
CA ASN A 163 8.11 -22.70 -10.59
C ASN A 163 8.23 -21.76 -9.38
N ASP A 164 7.36 -20.74 -9.29
CA ASP A 164 7.43 -19.66 -8.31
C ASP A 164 6.04 -19.02 -8.13
N SER A 165 5.06 -19.84 -7.72
CA SER A 165 3.65 -19.43 -7.77
C SER A 165 3.32 -18.51 -6.61
N THR A 166 2.65 -17.38 -6.91
CA THR A 166 2.09 -16.50 -5.90
C THR A 166 0.74 -17.04 -5.44
N THR A 167 0.65 -17.44 -4.18
CA THR A 167 -0.53 -18.12 -3.63
C THR A 167 -1.47 -17.19 -2.88
N ASP A 168 -0.95 -16.10 -2.31
CA ASP A 168 -1.70 -15.18 -1.48
C ASP A 168 -0.90 -13.88 -1.30
N PHE A 169 -1.59 -12.75 -1.14
CA PHE A 169 -0.98 -11.45 -0.88
C PHE A 169 -1.80 -10.68 0.16
N SER A 170 -1.09 -10.01 1.08
CA SER A 170 -1.67 -9.08 2.05
C SER A 170 -0.79 -7.87 2.23
N MET A 171 -1.40 -6.71 2.48
CA MET A 171 -0.69 -5.45 2.70
C MET A 171 -1.45 -4.59 3.71
N THR A 172 -0.73 -3.96 4.62
CA THR A 172 -1.24 -2.80 5.37
C THR A 172 -0.66 -1.54 4.74
N LEU A 173 -1.51 -0.60 4.36
CA LEU A 173 -1.15 0.74 3.88
C LEU A 173 -1.66 1.75 4.91
N ASP A 174 -0.77 2.55 5.50
CA ASP A 174 -1.11 3.49 6.57
C ASP A 174 -0.58 4.89 6.23
N PHE A 175 -1.50 5.80 6.00
CA PHE A 175 -1.28 7.23 5.75
C PHE A 175 -2.15 8.07 6.70
N SER A 176 -2.37 7.55 7.92
CA SER A 176 -3.11 8.26 8.97
C SER A 176 -2.37 9.48 9.53
N GLU A 177 -1.04 9.50 9.37
CA GLU A 177 -0.18 10.63 9.73
C GLU A 177 0.08 11.51 8.51
N LYS A 178 -0.04 12.83 8.69
CA LYS A 178 0.18 13.79 7.60
C LYS A 178 1.58 13.65 7.00
N ASP A 179 1.65 13.61 5.68
CA ASP A 179 2.88 13.53 4.89
C ASP A 179 3.76 12.31 5.21
N LEU A 180 3.19 11.28 5.85
CA LEU A 180 3.85 10.02 6.16
C LEU A 180 3.02 8.84 5.65
N LEU A 181 3.64 8.03 4.80
CA LEU A 181 3.08 6.79 4.29
C LEU A 181 3.91 5.62 4.80
N LYS A 182 3.25 4.64 5.41
CA LYS A 182 3.86 3.39 5.88
C LYS A 182 3.19 2.23 5.18
N TYR A 183 3.96 1.19 4.88
CA TYR A 183 3.36 -0.08 4.50
C TYR A 183 4.15 -1.27 5.02
N SER A 184 3.44 -2.39 5.15
CA SER A 184 4.01 -3.72 5.31
C SER A 184 3.22 -4.67 4.44
N GLN A 185 3.89 -5.53 3.69
CA GLN A 185 3.25 -6.52 2.84
C GLN A 185 3.88 -7.89 2.99
N THR A 186 3.08 -8.90 2.67
CA THR A 186 3.52 -10.28 2.55
C THR A 186 2.97 -10.87 1.27
N THR A 187 3.86 -11.43 0.46
CA THR A 187 3.55 -12.24 -0.71
C THR A 187 3.91 -13.69 -0.39
N ASN A 188 2.92 -14.57 -0.31
CA ASN A 188 3.14 -15.98 -0.05
C ASN A 188 3.45 -16.71 -1.35
N LEU A 189 4.65 -17.27 -1.44
CA LEU A 189 5.18 -17.94 -2.61
C LEU A 189 5.27 -19.44 -2.40
N MET A 190 5.07 -20.20 -3.47
CA MET A 190 5.54 -21.58 -3.61
C MET A 190 6.75 -21.57 -4.53
N VAL A 191 7.94 -21.48 -3.92
CA VAL A 191 9.21 -21.26 -4.62
C VAL A 191 10.23 -22.31 -4.22
N TYR A 192 10.99 -22.82 -5.20
CA TYR A 192 11.94 -23.92 -4.99
C TYR A 192 11.31 -25.15 -4.29
N GLY A 193 10.03 -25.43 -4.57
CA GLY A 193 9.30 -26.58 -4.05
C GLY A 193 8.84 -26.46 -2.58
N LYS A 194 8.92 -25.28 -1.97
CA LYS A 194 8.48 -25.05 -0.58
C LYS A 194 7.79 -23.70 -0.41
N PRO A 195 6.94 -23.53 0.63
CA PRO A 195 6.36 -22.23 0.94
C PRO A 195 7.44 -21.25 1.41
N PHE A 196 7.30 -19.98 1.01
CA PHE A 196 8.11 -18.86 1.47
C PHE A 196 7.23 -17.62 1.65
N ALA A 197 7.34 -16.96 2.81
CA ALA A 197 6.67 -15.69 3.06
C ALA A 197 7.65 -14.55 2.71
N HIS A 198 7.52 -14.02 1.50
CA HIS A 198 8.29 -12.84 1.08
C HIS A 198 7.64 -11.60 1.68
N SER A 199 8.42 -10.74 2.32
CA SER A 199 7.89 -9.57 3.03
C SER A 199 8.68 -8.30 2.72
N ASP A 200 7.96 -7.20 2.55
CA ASP A 200 8.53 -5.88 2.38
C ASP A 200 7.88 -4.91 3.37
N SER A 201 8.66 -3.96 3.89
CA SER A 201 8.11 -2.85 4.66
C SER A 201 8.94 -1.59 4.48
N ALA A 202 8.26 -0.44 4.51
CA ALA A 202 8.91 0.86 4.40
C ALA A 202 8.08 1.97 5.02
N SER A 203 8.75 3.10 5.27
CA SER A 203 8.14 4.39 5.59
C SER A 203 8.62 5.41 4.57
N LEU A 204 7.71 6.27 4.12
CA LEU A 204 7.94 7.25 3.06
C LEU A 204 7.39 8.60 3.48
N THR A 205 8.09 9.66 3.08
CA THR A 205 7.62 11.03 3.24
C THR A 205 7.18 11.60 1.89
N LYS A 206 6.13 12.39 1.92
CA LYS A 206 5.66 13.11 0.73
C LYS A 206 6.72 14.13 0.29
N THR A 207 7.02 14.17 -1.00
CA THR A 207 7.92 15.18 -1.57
C THR A 207 7.09 16.30 -2.17
N ASN A 208 7.42 17.54 -1.79
CA ASN A 208 6.87 18.75 -2.37
C ASN A 208 7.21 18.88 -3.87
#